data_AF-A0A6G3UWM2-F1
#
_entry.id   AF-A0A6G3UWM2-F1
#
_cell.length_a   1.000
_cell.length_b   1.000
_cell.length_c   1.000
_cell.angle_alpha   90.00
_cell.angle_beta   90.00
_cell.angle_gamma   90.00
#
_symmetry.space_group_name_H-M   'P 1'
#
loop_
_entity.id
_entity.type
_entity.pdbx_description
1 polymer ?
#
loop_
_entity_poly.entity_id
_entity_poly.type
_entity_poly.pdbx_seq_one_letter_code
_entity_poly.pdbx_strand_id
1 'polypeptide(L)'
;MTTALVRALGDLAHAAVHPAGCGPRACPPPSVLADRDDGTVVRSGPVVAKAHAAGTDTTALAVRLRLAAGSRQDGILLAPLPAAPGAHLTELHGRPVTLWPQGEPVDPGDPDAAPWEEAGALLARL
;
A
#
# COMPACT_ATOMS: atom_id res chain seq x y z
N MET A 1 -3.15 -15.95 10.86
CA MET A 1 -3.17 -14.47 11.00
C MET A 1 -4.28 -14.04 11.97
N THR A 2 -4.14 -12.95 12.73
CA THR A 2 -5.21 -12.46 13.61
C THR A 2 -6.17 -11.55 12.85
N THR A 3 -7.48 -11.82 12.96
CA THR A 3 -8.58 -10.96 12.45
C THR A 3 -8.44 -9.49 12.90
N ALA A 4 -7.77 -9.26 14.03
CA ALA A 4 -7.45 -7.93 14.54
C ALA A 4 -6.55 -7.11 13.60
N LEU A 5 -5.50 -7.71 13.02
CA LEU A 5 -4.60 -6.99 12.11
C LEU A 5 -5.33 -6.56 10.83
N VAL A 6 -6.13 -7.43 10.23
CA VAL A 6 -6.91 -7.08 9.02
C VAL A 6 -7.86 -5.93 9.28
N ARG A 7 -8.55 -5.95 10.44
CA ARG A 7 -9.42 -4.85 10.84
C ARG A 7 -8.63 -3.55 10.98
N ALA A 8 -7.52 -3.58 11.72
CA ALA A 8 -6.68 -2.40 11.93
C ALA A 8 -6.11 -1.83 10.62
N LEU A 9 -5.73 -2.69 9.67
CA LEU A 9 -5.30 -2.27 8.33
C LEU A 9 -6.45 -1.61 7.54
N GLY A 10 -7.65 -2.19 7.60
CA GLY A 10 -8.84 -1.63 6.98
C GLY A 10 -9.20 -0.26 7.54
N ASP A 11 -9.14 -0.11 8.88
CA ASP A 11 -9.41 1.14 9.59
C ASP A 11 -8.37 2.21 9.23
N LEU A 12 -7.09 1.85 9.18
CA LEU A 12 -6.01 2.76 8.79
C LEU A 12 -6.17 3.24 7.34
N ALA A 13 -6.43 2.31 6.40
CA ALA A 13 -6.67 2.66 5.00
C ALA A 13 -7.91 3.55 4.85
N HIS A 14 -8.98 3.26 5.59
CA HIS A 14 -10.20 4.05 5.58
C HIS A 14 -9.98 5.48 6.11
N ALA A 15 -9.26 5.63 7.22
CA ALA A 15 -8.94 6.93 7.80
C ALA A 15 -8.10 7.80 6.87
N ALA A 16 -7.21 7.20 6.06
CA ALA A 16 -6.42 7.91 5.06
C ALA A 16 -7.28 8.51 3.92
N VAL A 17 -8.46 7.93 3.64
CA VAL A 17 -9.43 8.46 2.66
C VAL A 17 -10.31 9.54 3.29
N HIS A 18 -10.54 9.46 4.60
CA HIS A 18 -11.49 10.31 5.32
C HIS A 18 -10.86 10.98 6.55
N PRO A 19 -9.95 11.96 6.36
CA PRO A 19 -9.46 12.77 7.47
C PRO A 19 -10.63 13.56 8.08
N ALA A 20 -11.09 13.11 9.25
CA ALA A 20 -12.12 13.71 10.11
C ALA A 20 -13.28 14.42 9.36
N GLY A 21 -14.32 13.67 8.97
CA GLY A 21 -15.57 14.29 8.50
C GLY A 21 -16.32 13.59 7.36
N CYS A 22 -16.27 12.26 7.25
CA CYS A 22 -17.18 11.57 6.34
C CYS A 22 -18.59 11.55 6.95
N GLY A 23 -19.55 12.15 6.25
CA GLY A 23 -20.98 11.98 6.56
C GLY A 23 -21.42 10.52 6.40
N PRO A 24 -22.68 10.19 6.69
CA PRO A 24 -23.16 8.80 6.87
C PRO A 24 -23.24 7.96 5.59
N ARG A 25 -22.47 8.27 4.54
CA ARG A 25 -22.33 7.37 3.39
C ARG A 25 -21.60 6.12 3.85
N ALA A 26 -22.33 5.00 3.92
CA ALA A 26 -21.75 3.70 4.20
C ALA A 26 -20.69 3.39 3.14
N CYS A 27 -19.42 3.49 3.51
CA CYS A 27 -18.33 3.04 2.66
C CYS A 27 -18.36 1.51 2.60
N PRO A 28 -18.07 0.91 1.44
CA PRO A 28 -17.90 -0.54 1.37
C PRO A 28 -16.90 -1.02 2.41
N PRO A 29 -17.12 -2.22 3.00
CA PRO A 29 -16.17 -2.77 3.94
C PRO A 29 -14.79 -2.98 3.28
N PRO A 30 -13.70 -2.93 4.07
CA PRO A 30 -12.38 -3.21 3.55
C PRO A 30 -12.28 -4.64 3.00
N SER A 31 -11.51 -4.82 1.93
CA SER A 31 -11.30 -6.11 1.27
C SER A 31 -9.85 -6.57 1.43
N VAL A 32 -9.63 -7.81 1.88
CA VAL A 32 -8.31 -8.43 1.88
C VAL A 32 -7.94 -8.78 0.44
N LEU A 33 -6.84 -8.23 -0.05
CA LEU A 33 -6.30 -8.51 -1.38
C LEU A 33 -5.27 -9.64 -1.35
N ALA A 34 -4.50 -9.72 -0.27
CA ALA A 34 -3.53 -10.79 -0.05
C ALA A 34 -3.33 -11.02 1.46
N ASP A 35 -3.17 -12.28 1.84
CA ASP A 35 -2.71 -12.66 3.16
C ASP A 35 -1.70 -13.81 3.04
N ARG A 36 -0.45 -13.49 3.32
CA ARG A 36 0.70 -14.39 3.19
C ARG A 36 1.78 -14.02 4.21
N ASP A 37 2.71 -14.94 4.46
CA ASP A 37 3.72 -14.77 5.51
C ASP A 37 4.62 -13.54 5.29
N ASP A 38 4.90 -13.20 4.03
CA ASP A 38 5.68 -12.01 3.65
C ASP A 38 4.88 -10.71 3.72
N GLY A 39 3.54 -10.76 3.81
CA GLY A 39 2.72 -9.57 3.84
C GLY A 39 1.20 -9.79 3.86
N THR A 40 0.50 -8.86 4.50
CA THR A 40 -0.97 -8.77 4.43
C THR A 40 -1.35 -7.46 3.77
N VAL A 41 -2.26 -7.50 2.80
CA VAL A 41 -2.69 -6.36 1.98
C VAL A 41 -4.20 -6.22 2.09
N VAL A 42 -4.66 -5.05 2.55
CA VAL A 42 -6.08 -4.72 2.73
C VAL A 42 -6.39 -3.42 1.99
N ARG A 43 -7.46 -3.39 1.22
CA ARG A 43 -7.95 -2.21 0.51
C ARG A 43 -9.14 -1.59 1.23
N SER A 44 -9.16 -0.26 1.32
CA SER A 44 -10.34 0.55 1.65
C SER A 44 -10.46 1.68 0.64
N GLY A 45 -11.49 1.62 -0.21
CA GLY A 45 -11.66 2.58 -1.31
C GLY A 45 -10.41 2.66 -2.22
N PRO A 46 -9.85 3.86 -2.45
CA PRO A 46 -8.66 4.06 -3.27
C PRO A 46 -7.34 3.81 -2.54
N VAL A 47 -7.35 3.37 -1.27
CA VAL A 47 -6.14 3.16 -0.46
C VAL A 47 -5.93 1.69 -0.17
N VAL A 48 -4.67 1.28 -0.23
CA VAL A 48 -4.20 -0.05 0.18
C VAL A 48 -3.25 0.09 1.36
N ALA A 49 -3.55 -0.62 2.45
CA ALA A 49 -2.64 -0.82 3.57
C ALA A 49 -1.92 -2.17 3.41
N LYS A 50 -0.60 -2.13 3.48
CA LYS A 50 0.25 -3.33 3.48
C LYS A 50 0.98 -3.44 4.80
N ALA A 51 0.72 -4.51 5.55
CA ALA A 51 1.60 -4.97 6.62
C ALA A 51 2.72 -5.82 6.02
N HIS A 52 3.97 -5.48 6.31
CA HIS A 52 5.16 -6.24 5.93
C HIS A 52 5.43 -7.34 6.95
N ALA A 53 6.26 -8.34 6.63
CA ALA A 53 6.70 -9.35 7.60
C ALA A 53 7.26 -8.69 8.89
N ALA A 54 7.03 -9.30 10.05
CA ALA A 54 7.44 -8.72 11.34
C ALA A 54 8.96 -8.47 11.45
N GLY A 55 9.78 -9.31 10.80
CA GLY A 55 11.24 -9.16 10.75
C GLY A 55 11.76 -8.22 9.66
N THR A 56 10.89 -7.42 9.03
CA THR A 56 11.33 -6.49 7.97
C THR A 56 12.26 -5.43 8.54
N ASP A 57 13.43 -5.23 7.92
CA ASP A 57 14.31 -4.10 8.22
C ASP A 57 13.62 -2.77 7.90
N THR A 58 13.18 -2.08 8.95
CA THR A 58 12.45 -0.81 8.86
C THR A 58 13.33 0.35 8.40
N THR A 59 14.65 0.29 8.63
CA THR A 59 15.59 1.32 8.17
C THR A 59 15.77 1.22 6.65
N ALA A 60 16.03 0.02 6.15
CA ALA A 60 16.11 -0.22 4.71
C ALA A 60 14.77 0.04 4.00
N LEU A 61 13.65 -0.30 4.64
CA LEU A 61 12.31 0.03 4.12
C LEU A 61 12.09 1.55 4.05
N ALA A 62 12.44 2.31 5.10
CA ALA A 62 12.31 3.77 5.10
C ALA A 62 13.15 4.44 4.01
N VAL A 63 14.34 3.93 3.69
CA VAL A 63 15.14 4.41 2.55
C VAL A 63 14.37 4.21 1.23
N ARG A 64 13.84 3.02 0.98
CA ARG A 64 13.06 2.73 -0.24
C ARG A 64 11.80 3.59 -0.35
N LEU A 65 11.09 3.81 0.76
CA LEU A 65 9.91 4.68 0.78
C LEU A 65 10.26 6.13 0.46
N ARG A 66 11.37 6.65 0.99
CA ARG A 66 11.83 8.02 0.66
C ARG A 66 12.22 8.16 -0.81
N LEU A 67 12.85 7.14 -1.40
CA LEU A 67 13.14 7.12 -2.83
C LEU A 67 11.85 7.11 -3.66
N ALA A 68 10.88 6.28 -3.30
CA ALA A 68 9.59 6.21 -3.99
C ALA A 68 8.74 7.49 -3.86
N ALA A 69 8.88 8.22 -2.74
CA ALA A 69 8.19 9.49 -2.52
C ALA A 69 8.93 10.72 -3.10
N GLY A 70 10.12 10.54 -3.67
CA GLY A 70 10.94 11.63 -4.18
C GLY A 70 10.50 12.12 -5.55
N SER A 71 10.50 13.44 -5.78
CA SER A 71 10.05 14.04 -7.05
C SER A 71 10.86 13.63 -8.28
N ARG A 72 12.11 13.15 -8.09
CA ARG A 72 12.92 12.60 -9.18
C ARG A 72 12.37 11.28 -9.73
N GLN A 73 11.53 10.61 -8.95
CA GLN A 73 10.93 9.33 -9.28
C GLN A 73 9.45 9.48 -9.71
N ASP A 74 8.95 10.71 -9.83
CA ASP A 74 7.58 10.98 -10.26
C ASP A 74 7.31 10.39 -11.65
N GLY A 75 6.22 9.62 -11.75
CA GLY A 75 5.87 8.90 -12.97
C GLY A 75 6.83 7.76 -13.32
N ILE A 76 7.66 7.30 -12.38
CA ILE A 76 8.49 6.09 -12.47
C ILE A 76 8.19 5.14 -11.31
N LEU A 77 8.30 5.62 -10.07
CA LEU A 77 7.91 4.85 -8.89
C LEU A 77 6.55 5.33 -8.40
N LEU A 78 5.73 4.38 -7.93
CA LEU A 78 4.49 4.73 -7.23
C LEU A 78 4.86 5.38 -5.90
N ALA A 79 4.38 6.60 -5.64
CA ALA A 79 4.61 7.25 -4.36
C ALA A 79 3.74 6.63 -3.26
N PRO A 80 4.30 6.29 -2.08
CA PRO A 80 3.50 5.85 -0.94
C PRO A 80 2.68 7.00 -0.36
N LEU A 81 1.52 6.69 0.21
CA LEU A 81 0.71 7.66 0.95
C LEU A 81 1.28 7.85 2.37
N PRO A 82 1.07 9.02 3.00
CA PRO A 82 1.42 9.21 4.41
C PRO A 82 0.66 8.22 5.30
N ALA A 83 1.39 7.47 6.13
CA ALA A 83 0.81 6.55 7.11
C ALA A 83 0.68 7.20 8.51
N ALA A 84 1.43 8.28 8.75
CA ALA A 84 1.36 9.14 9.91
C ALA A 84 1.84 10.56 9.52
N PRO A 85 1.61 11.60 10.33
CA PRO A 85 2.12 12.95 10.03
C PRO A 85 3.64 12.94 9.79
N GLY A 86 4.04 13.29 8.56
CA GLY A 86 5.45 13.33 8.15
C GLY A 86 6.12 11.97 7.92
N ALA A 87 5.39 10.86 7.91
CA ALA A 87 5.96 9.52 7.73
C ALA A 87 5.13 8.62 6.80
N HIS A 88 5.82 7.83 5.97
CA HIS A 88 5.23 6.82 5.08
C HIS A 88 5.21 5.41 5.69
N LEU A 89 5.67 5.28 6.94
CA LEU A 89 5.78 4.02 7.66
C LEU A 89 5.16 4.21 9.06
N THR A 90 4.35 3.23 9.46
CA THR A 90 3.83 3.11 10.83
C THR A 90 3.95 1.65 11.27
N GLU A 91 3.48 1.32 12.47
CA GLU A 91 3.45 -0.04 12.97
C GLU A 91 2.04 -0.38 13.49
N LEU A 92 1.56 -1.58 13.15
CA LEU A 92 0.34 -2.14 13.73
C LEU A 92 0.64 -3.59 14.16
N HIS A 93 0.34 -3.91 15.42
CA HIS A 93 0.53 -5.24 15.98
C HIS A 93 1.95 -5.81 15.76
N GLY A 94 3.00 -5.00 15.94
CA GLY A 94 4.38 -5.45 15.76
C GLY A 94 4.80 -5.65 14.29
N ARG A 95 3.98 -5.21 13.32
CA ARG A 95 4.30 -5.29 11.90
C ARG A 95 4.45 -3.89 11.31
N PRO A 96 5.51 -3.63 10.52
CA PRO A 96 5.63 -2.39 9.77
C PRO A 96 4.50 -2.28 8.74
N VAL A 97 3.89 -1.11 8.61
CA VAL A 97 2.75 -0.84 7.72
C VAL A 97 3.00 0.36 6.83
N THR A 98 2.67 0.22 5.55
CA THR A 98 2.76 1.29 4.53
C THR A 98 1.43 1.45 3.81
N LEU A 99 1.10 2.67 3.38
CA LEU A 99 -0.10 2.97 2.60
C LEU A 99 0.25 3.30 1.15
N TRP A 100 -0.60 2.88 0.21
CA TRP A 100 -0.39 3.02 -1.23
C TRP A 100 -1.69 3.39 -1.93
N PRO A 101 -1.63 4.15 -3.04
CA PRO A 101 -2.76 4.26 -3.95
C PRO A 101 -3.12 2.88 -4.52
N GLN A 102 -4.41 2.61 -4.69
CA GLN A 102 -4.84 1.38 -5.35
C GLN A 102 -4.47 1.42 -6.83
N GLY A 103 -3.82 0.35 -7.31
CA GLY A 103 -3.58 0.08 -8.72
C GLY A 103 -4.58 -0.91 -9.31
N GLU A 104 -4.48 -1.10 -10.63
CA GLU A 104 -5.14 -2.19 -11.32
C GLU A 104 -4.28 -3.46 -11.20
N PRO A 105 -4.81 -4.57 -10.64
CA PRO A 105 -4.07 -5.83 -10.59
C PRO A 105 -3.86 -6.41 -11.99
N VAL A 106 -2.67 -6.97 -12.22
CA VAL A 106 -2.41 -7.81 -13.40
C VAL A 106 -3.07 -9.17 -13.19
N ASP A 107 -3.76 -9.68 -14.21
CA ASP A 107 -4.35 -11.03 -14.18
C ASP A 107 -3.25 -12.09 -14.34
N PRO A 108 -2.99 -12.95 -13.32
CA PRO A 108 -2.00 -14.01 -13.45
C PRO A 108 -2.42 -15.10 -14.46
N GLY A 109 -3.71 -15.20 -14.83
CA GLY A 109 -4.23 -16.13 -15.82
C GLY A 109 -4.10 -15.66 -17.27
N ASP A 110 -3.81 -14.38 -17.48
CA ASP A 110 -3.59 -13.77 -18.80
C ASP A 110 -2.36 -12.87 -18.77
N PRO A 111 -1.15 -13.45 -18.68
CA PRO A 111 0.09 -12.68 -18.59
C PRO A 111 0.34 -11.83 -19.84
N ASP A 112 -0.17 -12.22 -21.02
CA ASP A 112 0.04 -11.49 -22.27
C ASP A 112 -0.76 -10.18 -22.32
N ALA A 113 -1.83 -10.05 -21.52
CA ALA A 113 -2.59 -8.81 -21.36
C ALA A 113 -1.90 -7.77 -20.45
N ALA A 114 -0.80 -8.13 -19.77
CA ALA A 114 -0.08 -7.18 -18.92
C ALA A 114 0.69 -6.15 -19.76
N PRO A 115 0.84 -4.90 -19.27
CA PRO A 115 1.51 -3.81 -20.01
C PRO A 115 3.05 -3.93 -19.94
N TRP A 116 3.59 -4.99 -20.52
CA TRP A 116 5.02 -5.31 -20.44
C TRP A 116 5.91 -4.29 -21.14
N GLU A 117 5.47 -3.77 -22.29
CA GLU A 117 6.23 -2.77 -23.05
C GLU A 117 6.33 -1.45 -22.27
N GLU A 118 5.22 -0.99 -21.71
CA GLU A 118 5.18 0.20 -20.87
C GLU A 118 6.01 0.01 -19.59
N ALA A 119 5.95 -1.17 -18.97
CA ALA A 119 6.79 -1.50 -17.82
C ALA A 119 8.28 -1.46 -18.18
N GLY A 120 8.67 -1.98 -19.34
CA GLY A 120 10.04 -1.91 -19.85
C GLY A 120 10.51 -0.48 -20.10
N ALA A 121 9.66 0.35 -20.72
CA ALA A 121 9.94 1.77 -20.94
C ALA A 121 10.07 2.55 -19.62
N LEU A 122 9.28 2.20 -18.61
CA LEU A 122 9.38 2.77 -17.26
C LEU A 122 10.72 2.42 -16.60
N LEU A 123 11.12 1.15 -16.67
CA LEU A 123 12.37 0.67 -16.10
C LEU A 123 13.60 1.29 -16.77
N ALA A 124 13.55 1.53 -18.08
CA ALA A 124 14.64 2.19 -18.82
C ALA A 124 14.90 3.65 -18.39
N ARG A 125 14.01 4.25 -17.59
CA ARG A 125 14.15 5.62 -17.06
C ARG A 125 14.80 5.68 -15.67
N LEU A 126 15.03 4.55 -15.02
CA LEU A 126 15.73 4.44 -13.72
C LEU A 126 17.25 4.53 -13.89
#